data_AF-A0A5A8D0X5-F1
#
_entry.id   AF-A0A5A8D0X5-F1
#
_cell.length_a   1.000
_cell.length_b   1.000
_cell.length_c   1.000
_cell.angle_alpha   90.00
_cell.angle_beta   90.00
_cell.angle_gamma   90.00
#
_symmetry.space_group_name_H-M   'P 1'
#
loop_
_entity.id
_entity.type
_entity.pdbx_description
1 polymer ?
#
loop_
_entity_poly.entity_id
_entity_poly.type
_entity_poly.pdbx_seq_one_letter_code
_entity_poly.pdbx_strand_id
1 'polypeptide(L)'
;MAAAAASSAPATKLAETGATGLCSVGVSSTTLKDFNTGLAACEKMLPIVGDLYRANIVVYFCKVSLAGRAPLDTMSLHEFACRHFDAGARPTESLAIVTALAKLKPGLKPWRFDVGFARARFASIFDSMDALSEEGQKALTAKLAEELAAAEETAVRGDGFDKPTDVVLYGHGRIGRLLNRMLVEKSAAGGKLVLRAIVVRQKASSRAIDLEKRASLLKKDSVHGDFEGTVSFDSDSSTIVANGNPIRIIYASAPEDVDYTAYGIHDAIVVDNTGAFRTKEALERHRKCPGVKTVVLTAPASGGGVPTVVAGVNNDRITADEHIYSAASCTTNAIVPILKLLHETCGVESGHIETVHSFTNDQHLVDGMHKKSRRGRSAALNMVPTETGAAKAVAKAVPELAGILTASAIRVPTPNVSMALLILRPKSRPVVADDLYRTLKGASIAGALHNQIAFSEDPDAVSTDFVGSRSACVVDWPASIVSDDRIVIKAWYDNEAGYSAQVIRLLQRLAGLVFPDYPTIAPDVLLTPKLKPITAMRAVPDIGAAAEE
;
A
#
# COMPACT_ATOMS: atom_id res chain seq x y z
N MET A 1 56.83 14.39 -28.15
CA MET A 1 57.12 13.27 -29.08
C MET A 1 56.53 12.01 -28.44
N ALA A 2 55.29 11.64 -28.75
CA ALA A 2 54.87 10.71 -29.84
C ALA A 2 55.46 9.30 -29.61
N ALA A 3 54.75 8.16 -29.63
CA ALA A 3 53.48 7.73 -30.25
C ALA A 3 52.94 6.50 -29.45
N ALA A 4 51.64 6.31 -29.17
CA ALA A 4 50.52 5.88 -30.02
C ALA A 4 50.60 4.43 -30.57
N ALA A 5 49.69 3.57 -30.09
CA ALA A 5 49.11 2.45 -30.84
C ALA A 5 47.70 2.16 -30.28
N ALA A 6 46.69 2.42 -31.11
CA ALA A 6 45.28 2.25 -30.84
C ALA A 6 44.79 0.87 -31.33
N SER A 7 43.80 0.30 -30.65
CA SER A 7 43.00 -0.83 -31.13
C SER A 7 41.53 -0.45 -31.01
N SER A 8 40.85 -0.43 -32.16
CA SER A 8 39.51 0.08 -32.44
C SER A 8 38.40 -0.94 -32.15
N ALA A 9 37.42 -0.56 -31.33
CA ALA A 9 36.09 -1.18 -31.31
C ALA A 9 35.10 -0.28 -32.07
N PRO A 10 34.06 -0.83 -32.74
CA PRO A 10 33.24 -0.05 -33.66
C PRO A 10 32.26 0.84 -32.91
N ALA A 11 32.39 2.15 -33.12
CA ALA A 11 31.39 3.13 -32.73
C ALA A 11 30.15 2.98 -33.64
N THR A 12 29.08 2.39 -33.10
CA THR A 12 27.75 2.56 -33.69
C THR A 12 27.30 4.00 -33.44
N LYS A 13 27.28 4.80 -34.50
CA LYS A 13 26.66 6.13 -34.60
C LYS A 13 25.26 6.11 -33.99
N LEU A 14 25.11 6.66 -32.79
CA LEU A 14 23.86 7.29 -32.39
C LEU A 14 23.74 8.56 -33.22
N ALA A 15 22.72 8.61 -34.08
CA ALA A 15 22.41 9.78 -34.86
C ALA A 15 22.20 10.97 -33.91
N GLU A 16 22.93 12.05 -34.17
CA GLU A 16 22.71 13.37 -33.59
C GLU A 16 21.31 13.84 -34.01
N THR A 17 20.31 13.57 -33.17
CA THR A 17 19.08 14.37 -33.14
C THR A 17 19.23 15.39 -32.03
N GLY A 18 19.40 16.65 -32.44
CA GLY A 18 19.73 17.79 -31.58
C GLY A 18 18.93 17.85 -30.29
N ALA A 19 19.60 17.58 -29.17
CA ALA A 19 19.16 17.91 -27.83
C ALA A 19 19.56 19.35 -27.51
N THR A 20 18.96 20.32 -28.19
CA THR A 20 18.88 21.72 -27.73
C THR A 20 17.42 22.11 -27.74
N GLY A 21 16.73 21.71 -26.68
CA GLY A 21 15.31 21.90 -26.50
C GLY A 21 14.92 21.56 -25.07
N LEU A 22 15.64 22.11 -24.09
CA LEU A 22 14.99 22.41 -22.81
C LEU A 22 13.78 23.25 -23.19
N CYS A 23 12.59 22.66 -23.11
CA CYS A 23 11.34 23.34 -23.31
C CYS A 23 11.31 24.50 -22.32
N SER A 24 11.65 25.70 -22.77
CA SER A 24 11.31 26.93 -22.09
C SER A 24 9.79 26.99 -22.14
N VAL A 25 9.14 26.35 -21.18
CA VAL A 25 7.76 26.62 -20.86
C VAL A 25 7.76 28.05 -20.39
N GLY A 26 7.56 28.99 -21.33
CA GLY A 26 7.18 30.34 -20.99
C GLY A 26 5.97 30.19 -20.10
N VAL A 27 6.10 30.57 -18.83
CA VAL A 27 5.00 30.58 -17.87
C VAL A 27 4.01 31.61 -18.39
N SER A 28 3.11 31.17 -19.25
CA SER A 28 2.02 32.00 -19.77
C SER A 28 1.02 32.22 -18.63
N SER A 29 0.30 33.34 -18.67
CA SER A 29 -0.83 33.60 -17.76
C SER A 29 -1.90 32.50 -17.79
N THR A 30 -1.98 31.73 -18.88
CA THR A 30 -2.83 30.54 -19.00
C THR A 30 -2.40 29.39 -18.09
N THR A 31 -1.10 29.15 -17.89
CA THR A 31 -0.59 28.03 -17.06
C THR A 31 -1.05 28.16 -15.60
N LEU A 32 -1.04 29.39 -15.06
CA LEU A 32 -1.52 29.65 -13.70
C LEU A 32 -3.06 29.57 -13.60
N LYS A 33 -3.79 30.08 -14.61
CA LYS A 33 -5.27 29.97 -14.66
C LYS A 33 -5.71 28.50 -14.67
N ASP A 34 -5.01 27.68 -15.44
CA ASP A 34 -5.25 26.26 -15.58
C ASP A 34 -4.96 25.48 -14.30
N PHE A 35 -3.83 25.76 -13.65
CA PHE A 35 -3.50 25.23 -12.33
C PHE A 35 -4.56 25.60 -11.29
N ASN A 36 -4.95 26.87 -11.22
CA ASN A 36 -5.96 27.35 -10.26
C ASN A 36 -7.33 26.70 -10.51
N THR A 37 -7.71 26.49 -11.77
CA THR A 37 -8.94 25.79 -12.14
C THR A 37 -8.89 24.33 -11.69
N GLY A 38 -7.77 23.65 -11.91
CA GLY A 38 -7.56 22.28 -11.46
C GLY A 38 -7.55 22.14 -9.93
N LEU A 39 -6.90 23.08 -9.23
CA LEU A 39 -6.87 23.13 -7.78
C LEU A 39 -8.28 23.36 -7.20
N ALA A 40 -9.03 24.32 -7.74
CA ALA A 40 -10.42 24.56 -7.34
C ALA A 40 -11.30 23.32 -7.55
N ALA A 41 -11.06 22.54 -8.61
CA ALA A 41 -11.76 21.26 -8.79
C ALA A 41 -11.38 20.23 -7.71
N CYS A 42 -10.08 20.12 -7.37
CA CYS A 42 -9.62 19.26 -6.28
C CYS A 42 -10.22 19.63 -4.92
N GLU A 43 -10.32 20.93 -4.62
CA GLU A 43 -10.98 21.44 -3.40
C GLU A 43 -12.45 21.05 -3.35
N LYS A 44 -13.17 21.18 -4.48
CA LYS A 44 -14.58 20.76 -4.58
C LYS A 44 -14.77 19.24 -4.46
N MET A 45 -13.81 18.44 -4.91
CA MET A 45 -13.86 16.98 -4.78
C MET A 45 -13.76 16.52 -3.32
N LEU A 46 -12.97 17.21 -2.49
CA LEU A 46 -12.65 16.79 -1.12
C LEU A 46 -13.90 16.45 -0.26
N PRO A 47 -14.92 17.32 -0.13
CA PRO A 47 -16.11 16.99 0.65
C PRO A 47 -16.91 15.82 0.05
N ILE A 48 -16.96 15.71 -1.28
CA ILE A 48 -17.70 14.64 -1.98
C ILE A 48 -17.02 13.29 -1.74
N VAL A 49 -15.70 13.22 -1.90
CA VAL A 49 -14.91 12.01 -1.64
C VAL A 49 -15.02 11.60 -0.17
N GLY A 50 -14.98 12.55 0.76
CA GLY A 50 -15.17 12.26 2.18
C GLY A 50 -16.55 11.68 2.50
N ASP A 51 -17.59 12.17 1.81
CA ASP A 51 -18.96 11.67 1.98
C ASP A 51 -19.20 10.30 1.37
N LEU A 52 -18.62 10.03 0.21
CA LEU A 52 -18.60 8.70 -0.43
C LEU A 52 -17.85 7.69 0.43
N TYR A 53 -16.70 8.07 1.00
CA TYR A 53 -15.88 7.19 1.82
C TYR A 53 -16.62 6.72 3.07
N ARG A 54 -17.39 7.61 3.73
CA ARG A 54 -18.27 7.23 4.87
C ARG A 54 -19.37 6.24 4.50
N ALA A 55 -19.74 6.15 3.23
CA ALA A 55 -20.65 5.13 2.70
C ALA A 55 -19.93 3.87 2.17
N ASN A 56 -18.64 3.69 2.50
CA ASN A 56 -17.80 2.59 2.02
C ASN A 56 -17.56 2.61 0.50
N ILE A 57 -17.64 3.78 -0.13
CA ILE A 57 -17.24 4.00 -1.52
C ILE A 57 -15.88 4.69 -1.50
N VAL A 58 -14.82 3.91 -1.69
CA VAL A 58 -13.44 4.41 -1.68
C VAL A 58 -13.10 4.90 -3.07
N VAL A 59 -12.94 6.22 -3.22
CA VAL A 59 -12.54 6.84 -4.48
C VAL A 59 -11.03 6.78 -4.64
N TYR A 60 -10.60 6.25 -5.77
CA TYR A 60 -9.23 6.16 -6.22
C TYR A 60 -9.04 7.01 -7.47
N PHE A 61 -7.81 7.43 -7.72
CA PHE A 61 -7.37 7.95 -9.00
C PHE A 61 -6.08 7.24 -9.36
N CYS A 62 -6.11 6.47 -10.45
CA CYS A 62 -4.99 5.64 -10.89
C CYS A 62 -4.39 4.78 -9.76
N LYS A 63 -5.27 4.06 -9.04
CA LYS A 63 -4.99 3.18 -7.89
C LYS A 63 -4.41 3.86 -6.65
N VAL A 64 -4.35 5.19 -6.62
CA VAL A 64 -4.06 5.96 -5.42
C VAL A 64 -5.35 6.47 -4.79
N SER A 65 -5.59 6.17 -3.50
CA SER A 65 -6.78 6.63 -2.79
C SER A 65 -6.79 8.17 -2.67
N LEU A 66 -7.96 8.77 -2.97
CA LEU A 66 -8.20 10.21 -2.78
C LEU A 66 -8.74 10.55 -1.39
N ALA A 67 -9.18 9.55 -0.61
CA ALA A 67 -9.69 9.77 0.73
C ALA A 67 -8.65 10.43 1.64
N GLY A 68 -9.01 11.57 2.24
CA GLY A 68 -8.17 12.32 3.18
C GLY A 68 -6.97 13.06 2.56
N ARG A 69 -6.83 13.05 1.22
CA ARG A 69 -5.69 13.65 0.53
C ARG A 69 -5.88 15.15 0.36
N ALA A 70 -4.80 15.92 0.51
CA ALA A 70 -4.86 17.37 0.31
C ALA A 70 -5.14 17.73 -1.16
N PRO A 71 -5.75 18.90 -1.45
CA PRO A 71 -6.01 19.33 -2.82
C PRO A 71 -4.75 19.41 -3.70
N LEU A 72 -3.63 19.91 -3.17
CA LEU A 72 -2.36 20.00 -3.90
C LEU A 72 -1.75 18.64 -4.22
N ASP A 73 -1.86 17.68 -3.30
CA ASP A 73 -1.41 16.30 -3.55
C ASP A 73 -2.29 15.63 -4.61
N THR A 74 -3.60 15.91 -4.58
CA THR A 74 -4.55 15.42 -5.58
C THR A 74 -4.23 16.01 -6.96
N MET A 75 -3.91 17.30 -7.03
CA MET A 75 -3.47 17.97 -8.26
C MET A 75 -2.18 17.35 -8.80
N SER A 76 -1.18 17.17 -7.94
CA SER A 76 0.11 16.54 -8.30
C SER A 76 -0.07 15.13 -8.84
N LEU A 77 -1.00 14.35 -8.27
CA LEU A 77 -1.35 13.02 -8.75
C LEU A 77 -1.96 13.05 -10.17
N HIS A 78 -2.81 14.04 -10.47
CA HIS A 78 -3.36 14.21 -11.82
C HIS A 78 -2.27 14.57 -12.82
N GLU A 79 -1.36 15.49 -12.47
CA GLU A 79 -0.23 15.84 -13.33
C GLU A 79 0.69 14.64 -13.59
N PHE A 80 0.99 13.87 -12.54
CA PHE A 80 1.78 12.66 -12.65
C PHE A 80 1.11 11.65 -13.59
N ALA A 81 -0.18 11.38 -13.40
CA ALA A 81 -0.90 10.42 -14.23
C ALA A 81 -0.99 10.86 -15.69
N CYS A 82 -1.26 12.14 -15.97
CA CYS A 82 -1.29 12.67 -17.34
C CYS A 82 0.05 12.52 -18.07
N ARG A 83 1.18 12.46 -17.35
CA ARG A 83 2.51 12.26 -17.94
C ARG A 83 2.85 10.78 -18.17
N HIS A 84 2.28 9.87 -17.38
CA HIS A 84 2.70 8.46 -17.34
C HIS A 84 1.64 7.46 -17.81
N PHE A 85 0.37 7.85 -17.86
CA PHE A 85 -0.74 7.02 -18.29
C PHE A 85 -1.50 7.69 -19.42
N ASP A 86 -1.73 6.93 -20.49
CA ASP A 86 -2.57 7.32 -21.62
C ASP A 86 -4.08 7.42 -21.28
N ALA A 87 -4.43 7.12 -20.03
CA ALA A 87 -5.81 7.04 -19.52
C ALA A 87 -6.08 7.97 -18.31
N GLY A 88 -5.34 9.07 -18.18
CA GLY A 88 -5.56 10.06 -17.12
C GLY A 88 -6.85 10.89 -17.31
N ALA A 89 -7.34 11.49 -16.22
CA ALA A 89 -8.43 12.46 -16.24
C ALA A 89 -7.91 13.82 -15.79
N ARG A 90 -8.50 14.92 -16.31
CA ARG A 90 -8.28 16.26 -15.75
C ARG A 90 -8.99 16.38 -14.40
N PRO A 91 -8.51 17.23 -13.46
CA PRO A 91 -9.20 17.42 -12.18
C PRO A 91 -10.69 17.79 -12.31
N THR A 92 -11.06 18.56 -13.32
CA THR A 92 -12.47 18.92 -13.62
C THR A 92 -13.30 17.74 -14.12
N GLU A 93 -12.70 16.82 -14.88
CA GLU A 93 -13.36 15.58 -15.32
C GLU A 93 -13.53 14.61 -14.14
N SER A 94 -12.51 14.47 -13.30
CA SER A 94 -12.60 13.72 -12.03
C SER A 94 -13.71 14.28 -11.15
N LEU A 95 -13.81 15.61 -11.02
CA LEU A 95 -14.88 16.28 -10.28
C LEU A 95 -16.26 15.94 -10.86
N ALA A 96 -16.42 15.95 -12.18
CA ALA A 96 -17.68 15.60 -12.83
C ALA A 96 -18.11 14.15 -12.52
N ILE A 97 -17.16 13.21 -12.55
CA ILE A 97 -17.40 11.79 -12.26
C ILE A 97 -17.78 11.58 -10.80
N VAL A 98 -17.02 12.14 -9.85
CA VAL A 98 -17.35 11.98 -8.41
C VAL A 98 -18.69 12.64 -8.07
N THR A 99 -19.03 13.75 -8.73
CA THR A 99 -20.33 14.42 -8.54
C THR A 99 -21.47 13.54 -9.04
N ALA A 100 -21.33 12.93 -10.22
CA ALA A 100 -22.30 11.97 -10.74
C ALA A 100 -22.42 10.74 -9.83
N LEU A 101 -21.30 10.20 -9.35
CA LEU A 101 -21.25 9.07 -8.42
C LEU A 101 -21.97 9.38 -7.10
N ALA A 102 -21.79 10.59 -6.56
CA ALA A 102 -22.44 11.03 -5.33
C ALA A 102 -23.97 11.08 -5.46
N LYS A 103 -24.51 11.41 -6.64
CA LYS A 103 -25.97 11.37 -6.91
C LYS A 103 -26.52 9.94 -6.85
N LEU A 104 -25.71 8.93 -7.17
CA LEU A 104 -26.09 7.52 -7.12
C LEU A 104 -25.96 6.90 -5.72
N LYS A 105 -25.21 7.55 -4.81
CA LYS A 105 -24.88 7.05 -3.46
C LYS A 105 -26.03 6.36 -2.72
N PRO A 106 -27.29 6.86 -2.68
CA PRO A 106 -28.37 6.20 -1.94
C PRO A 106 -28.65 4.75 -2.35
N GLY A 107 -28.28 4.34 -3.58
CA GLY A 107 -28.42 2.97 -4.08
C GLY A 107 -27.11 2.19 -4.22
N LEU A 108 -25.96 2.79 -3.87
CA LEU A 108 -24.67 2.16 -4.06
C LEU A 108 -24.26 1.30 -2.86
N LYS A 109 -23.89 0.06 -3.15
CA LYS A 109 -23.18 -0.82 -2.23
C LYS A 109 -21.70 -0.39 -2.11
N PRO A 110 -20.88 -0.96 -1.21
CA PRO A 110 -19.46 -0.61 -1.10
C PRO A 110 -18.69 -0.75 -2.43
N TRP A 111 -17.79 0.15 -2.75
CA TRP A 111 -17.00 0.04 -4.00
C TRP A 111 -15.61 0.61 -3.80
N ARG A 112 -14.64 0.11 -4.57
CA ARG A 112 -13.44 0.87 -4.90
C ARG A 112 -13.65 1.43 -6.29
N PHE A 113 -13.74 2.75 -6.39
CA PHE A 113 -14.07 3.44 -7.62
C PHE A 113 -12.88 4.26 -8.09
N ASP A 114 -12.24 3.86 -9.18
CA ASP A 114 -11.11 4.56 -9.77
C ASP A 114 -11.57 5.56 -10.84
N VAL A 115 -11.62 6.83 -10.46
CA VAL A 115 -12.08 7.92 -11.35
C VAL A 115 -11.12 8.18 -12.50
N GLY A 116 -9.82 7.92 -12.32
CA GLY A 116 -8.82 8.10 -13.36
C GLY A 116 -9.11 7.16 -14.51
N PHE A 117 -9.18 5.85 -14.22
CA PHE A 117 -9.48 4.86 -15.25
C PHE A 117 -10.94 4.88 -15.73
N ALA A 118 -11.88 5.29 -14.88
CA ALA A 118 -13.27 5.43 -15.29
C ALA A 118 -13.46 6.49 -16.39
N ARG A 119 -12.60 7.53 -16.46
CA ARG A 119 -12.70 8.59 -17.48
C ARG A 119 -12.78 8.05 -18.89
N ALA A 120 -11.99 7.01 -19.21
CA ALA A 120 -11.98 6.39 -20.54
C ALA A 120 -13.36 5.82 -20.95
N ARG A 121 -14.18 5.36 -19.99
CA ARG A 121 -15.54 4.85 -20.23
C ARG A 121 -16.54 5.94 -20.63
N PHE A 122 -16.22 7.20 -20.36
CA PHE A 122 -17.10 8.34 -20.58
C PHE A 122 -16.50 9.37 -21.56
N ALA A 123 -15.49 8.97 -22.34
CA ALA A 123 -14.78 9.86 -23.26
C ALA A 123 -15.73 10.61 -24.21
N SER A 124 -16.73 9.92 -24.78
CA SER A 124 -17.71 10.54 -25.68
C SER A 124 -18.51 11.67 -25.04
N ILE A 125 -18.78 11.61 -23.72
CA ILE A 125 -19.49 12.67 -22.99
C ILE A 125 -18.54 13.86 -22.84
N PHE A 126 -17.31 13.63 -22.38
CA PHE A 126 -16.31 14.70 -22.21
C PHE A 126 -15.93 15.39 -23.53
N ASP A 127 -15.98 14.67 -24.65
CA ASP A 127 -15.63 15.20 -25.96
C ASP A 127 -16.78 16.00 -26.61
N SER A 128 -18.03 15.79 -26.17
CA SER A 128 -19.22 16.37 -26.81
C SER A 128 -19.89 17.48 -26.01
N MET A 129 -19.71 17.53 -24.69
CA MET A 129 -20.37 18.52 -23.83
C MET A 129 -19.57 18.80 -22.55
N ASP A 130 -19.88 19.92 -21.89
CA ASP A 130 -19.36 20.18 -20.56
C ASP A 130 -20.01 19.23 -19.55
N ALA A 131 -19.24 18.27 -19.04
CA ALA A 131 -19.71 17.28 -18.08
C ALA A 131 -20.11 17.87 -16.70
N LEU A 132 -19.77 19.13 -16.42
CA LEU A 132 -20.21 19.83 -15.20
C LEU A 132 -21.52 20.61 -15.40
N SER A 133 -21.97 20.82 -16.65
CA SER A 133 -23.31 21.36 -16.95
C SER A 133 -24.43 20.45 -16.45
N GLU A 134 -25.65 20.96 -16.36
CA GLU A 134 -26.81 20.16 -15.93
C GLU A 134 -27.08 18.98 -16.87
N GLU A 135 -27.05 19.21 -18.18
CA GLU A 135 -27.21 18.18 -19.21
C GLU A 135 -26.07 17.17 -19.17
N GLY A 136 -24.82 17.64 -19.06
CA GLY A 136 -23.64 16.78 -18.98
C GLY A 136 -23.65 15.89 -17.73
N GLN A 137 -24.03 16.45 -16.58
CA GLN A 137 -24.19 15.69 -15.34
C GLN A 137 -25.32 14.67 -15.43
N LYS A 138 -26.44 14.99 -16.08
CA LYS A 138 -27.55 14.05 -16.30
C LYS A 138 -27.10 12.88 -17.18
N ALA A 139 -26.41 13.17 -18.28
CA ALA A 139 -25.88 12.15 -19.19
C ALA A 139 -24.85 11.24 -18.48
N LEU A 140 -23.89 11.84 -17.75
CA LEU A 140 -22.85 11.11 -17.04
C LEU A 140 -23.43 10.24 -15.92
N THR A 141 -24.39 10.75 -15.15
CA THR A 141 -25.06 10.00 -14.08
C THR A 141 -25.84 8.81 -14.65
N ALA A 142 -26.57 9.00 -15.75
CA ALA A 142 -27.32 7.92 -16.40
C ALA A 142 -26.38 6.82 -16.91
N LYS A 143 -25.30 7.19 -17.61
CA LYS A 143 -24.32 6.23 -18.12
C LYS A 143 -23.59 5.50 -17.00
N LEU A 144 -23.22 6.22 -15.95
CA LEU A 144 -22.57 5.64 -14.77
C LEU A 144 -23.48 4.63 -14.05
N ALA A 145 -24.78 4.91 -13.95
CA ALA A 145 -25.73 3.99 -13.35
C ALA A 145 -25.86 2.68 -14.15
N GLU A 146 -25.93 2.77 -15.48
CA GLU A 146 -25.93 1.61 -16.39
C GLU A 146 -24.66 0.75 -16.21
N GLU A 147 -23.49 1.38 -16.24
CA GLU A 147 -22.20 0.71 -16.09
C GLU A 147 -22.02 0.04 -14.73
N LEU A 148 -22.44 0.70 -13.65
CA LEU A 148 -22.37 0.14 -12.30
C LEU A 148 -23.38 -0.99 -12.09
N ALA A 149 -24.57 -0.91 -12.69
CA ALA A 149 -25.54 -2.01 -12.67
C ALA A 149 -24.99 -3.25 -13.36
N ALA A 150 -24.36 -3.10 -14.53
CA ALA A 150 -23.69 -4.20 -15.23
C ALA A 150 -22.49 -4.75 -14.44
N ALA A 151 -21.67 -3.87 -13.83
CA ALA A 151 -20.53 -4.29 -13.02
C ALA A 151 -20.95 -5.06 -11.76
N GLU A 152 -22.12 -4.74 -11.19
CA GLU A 152 -22.65 -5.42 -9.99
C GLU A 152 -23.00 -6.90 -10.26
N GLU A 153 -23.32 -7.29 -11.50
CA GLU A 153 -23.61 -8.70 -11.86
C GLU A 153 -22.41 -9.63 -11.67
N THR A 154 -21.19 -9.09 -11.76
CA THR A 154 -19.92 -9.85 -11.63
C THR A 154 -19.12 -9.47 -10.39
N ALA A 155 -19.65 -8.55 -9.57
CA ALA A 155 -18.95 -8.00 -8.42
C ALA A 155 -18.80 -9.03 -7.29
N VAL A 156 -17.56 -9.35 -6.93
CA VAL A 156 -17.28 -10.16 -5.73
C VAL A 156 -17.19 -9.24 -4.51
N ARG A 157 -18.11 -9.45 -3.57
CA ARG A 157 -18.28 -8.66 -2.36
C ARG A 157 -18.32 -9.58 -1.15
N GLY A 158 -17.68 -9.17 -0.06
CA GLY A 158 -17.74 -9.90 1.20
C GLY A 158 -18.91 -9.45 2.06
N ASP A 159 -19.25 -10.25 3.06
CA ASP A 159 -20.36 -10.04 4.01
C ASP A 159 -19.99 -9.16 5.22
N GLY A 160 -18.73 -8.72 5.29
CA GLY A 160 -18.17 -7.97 6.41
C GLY A 160 -18.68 -6.54 6.60
N PHE A 161 -19.57 -6.07 5.74
CA PHE A 161 -20.01 -4.66 5.74
C PHE A 161 -21.19 -4.40 6.67
N ASP A 162 -21.90 -5.43 7.12
CA ASP A 162 -23.13 -5.27 7.91
C ASP A 162 -22.82 -4.79 9.34
N LYS A 163 -21.80 -5.37 9.97
CA LYS A 163 -21.34 -4.99 11.31
C LYS A 163 -19.85 -4.65 11.33
N PRO A 164 -19.42 -3.63 12.11
CA PRO A 164 -18.00 -3.44 12.37
C PRO A 164 -17.38 -4.65 13.06
N THR A 165 -16.12 -4.93 12.75
CA THR A 165 -15.30 -5.95 13.39
C THR A 165 -14.35 -5.28 14.38
N ASP A 166 -14.42 -5.71 15.63
CA ASP A 166 -13.52 -5.26 16.68
C ASP A 166 -12.11 -5.82 16.46
N VAL A 167 -11.11 -4.96 16.64
CA VAL A 167 -9.70 -5.31 16.59
C VAL A 167 -9.06 -4.98 17.93
N VAL A 168 -8.20 -5.89 18.40
CA VAL A 168 -7.38 -5.70 19.59
C VAL A 168 -5.92 -5.85 19.20
N LEU A 169 -5.07 -4.91 19.59
CA LEU A 169 -3.62 -5.03 19.42
C LEU A 169 -3.00 -5.60 20.69
N TYR A 170 -2.39 -6.78 20.63
CA TYR A 170 -1.60 -7.30 21.73
C TYR A 170 -0.16 -6.81 21.56
N GLY A 171 0.15 -5.70 22.22
CA GLY A 171 1.39 -4.94 22.13
C GLY A 171 1.22 -3.55 21.48
N HIS A 172 1.99 -2.58 21.99
CA HIS A 172 2.04 -1.20 21.47
C HIS A 172 3.49 -0.80 21.11
N GLY A 173 4.20 -1.75 20.49
CA GLY A 173 5.55 -1.57 19.97
C GLY A 173 5.58 -0.76 18.67
N ARG A 174 6.64 -0.93 17.88
CA ARG A 174 6.81 -0.22 16.60
C ARG A 174 5.67 -0.51 15.62
N ILE A 175 5.43 -1.79 15.31
CA ILE A 175 4.33 -2.22 14.44
C ILE A 175 2.97 -1.94 15.06
N GLY A 176 2.80 -2.19 16.36
CA GLY A 176 1.53 -1.91 17.06
C GLY A 176 1.10 -0.45 16.99
N ARG A 177 2.04 0.51 17.13
CA ARG A 177 1.71 1.95 16.98
C ARG A 177 1.32 2.30 15.55
N LEU A 178 2.00 1.76 14.54
CA LEU A 178 1.62 2.01 13.14
C LEU A 178 0.27 1.39 12.78
N LEU A 179 -0.02 0.18 13.25
CA LEU A 179 -1.34 -0.42 13.10
C LEU A 179 -2.42 0.42 13.80
N ASN A 180 -2.13 0.95 14.99
CA ASN A 180 -3.04 1.88 15.66
C ASN A 180 -3.33 3.11 14.78
N ARG A 181 -2.29 3.80 14.28
CA ARG A 181 -2.46 4.94 13.37
C ARG A 181 -3.35 4.59 12.17
N MET A 182 -3.06 3.48 11.48
CA MET A 182 -3.81 3.04 10.29
C MET A 182 -5.25 2.61 10.58
N LEU A 183 -5.50 1.95 11.72
CA LEU A 183 -6.85 1.54 12.12
C LEU A 183 -7.72 2.75 12.48
N VAL A 184 -7.15 3.73 13.20
CA VAL A 184 -7.84 4.96 13.59
C VAL A 184 -8.17 5.82 12.36
N GLU A 185 -7.23 6.00 11.44
CA GLU A 185 -7.45 6.70 10.16
C GLU A 185 -8.66 6.12 9.41
N LYS A 186 -8.78 4.78 9.39
CA LYS A 186 -9.90 4.10 8.72
C LYS A 186 -11.21 4.20 9.49
N SER A 187 -11.16 4.09 10.82
CA SER A 187 -12.36 4.11 11.68
C SER A 187 -13.08 5.47 11.60
N ALA A 188 -12.32 6.57 11.65
CA ALA A 188 -12.86 7.93 11.67
C ALA A 188 -13.70 8.29 10.43
N ALA A 189 -13.57 7.51 9.35
CA ALA A 189 -14.21 7.77 8.08
C ALA A 189 -15.21 6.65 7.70
N GLY A 190 -15.83 6.00 8.70
CA GLY A 190 -16.89 4.99 8.48
C GLY A 190 -16.36 3.56 8.29
N GLY A 191 -15.09 3.32 8.62
CA GLY A 191 -14.44 2.03 8.48
C GLY A 191 -15.07 0.92 9.34
N LYS A 192 -14.99 -0.30 8.82
CA LYS A 192 -15.56 -1.51 9.44
C LYS A 192 -14.58 -2.27 10.32
N LEU A 193 -13.33 -1.80 10.47
CA LEU A 193 -12.37 -2.33 11.45
C LEU A 193 -12.20 -1.29 12.55
N VAL A 194 -12.57 -1.64 13.78
CA VAL A 194 -12.56 -0.70 14.92
C VAL A 194 -11.54 -1.15 15.94
N LEU A 195 -10.51 -0.35 16.19
CA LEU A 195 -9.55 -0.63 17.25
C LEU A 195 -10.19 -0.31 18.61
N ARG A 196 -10.47 -1.36 19.40
CA ARG A 196 -11.16 -1.24 20.69
C ARG A 196 -10.22 -1.26 21.89
N ALA A 197 -9.14 -2.03 21.80
CA ALA A 197 -8.21 -2.17 22.91
C ALA A 197 -6.78 -2.44 22.46
N ILE A 198 -5.83 -2.09 23.33
CA ILE A 198 -4.42 -2.41 23.20
C ILE A 198 -3.95 -3.04 24.51
N VAL A 199 -3.43 -4.26 24.43
CA VAL A 199 -2.89 -4.97 25.59
C VAL A 199 -1.41 -4.69 25.74
N VAL A 200 -0.98 -4.33 26.95
CA VAL A 200 0.41 -3.94 27.24
C VAL A 200 0.87 -4.45 28.60
N ARG A 201 2.19 -4.51 28.77
CA ARG A 201 2.81 -4.58 30.11
C ARG A 201 3.15 -3.17 30.57
N GLN A 202 2.91 -2.88 31.84
CA GLN A 202 3.34 -1.62 32.46
C GLN A 202 4.87 -1.55 32.46
N LYS A 203 5.43 -0.45 31.95
CA LYS A 203 6.88 -0.19 31.94
C LYS A 203 7.26 1.01 32.80
N ALA A 204 6.34 1.95 33.01
CA ALA A 204 6.55 3.10 33.88
C ALA A 204 6.22 2.81 35.35
N SER A 205 6.60 3.73 36.23
CA SER A 205 6.36 3.64 37.68
C SER A 205 4.86 3.62 38.04
N SER A 206 3.98 4.16 37.20
CA SER A 206 2.52 4.09 37.35
C SER A 206 1.81 3.90 36.01
N ARG A 207 0.57 3.42 36.03
CA ARG A 207 -0.27 3.25 34.82
C ARG A 207 -0.60 4.59 34.16
N ALA A 208 -0.76 5.67 34.92
CA ALA A 208 -1.04 7.00 34.38
C ALA A 208 0.14 7.52 33.54
N ILE A 209 1.36 7.41 34.07
CA ILE A 209 2.58 7.82 33.36
C ILE A 209 2.82 6.93 32.12
N ASP A 210 2.54 5.62 32.22
CA ASP A 210 2.66 4.69 31.09
C ASP A 210 1.66 5.05 29.98
N LEU A 211 0.41 5.36 30.32
CA LEU A 211 -0.64 5.79 29.41
C LEU A 211 -0.29 7.09 28.69
N GLU A 212 0.10 8.13 29.45
CA GLU A 212 0.53 9.41 28.89
C GLU A 212 1.69 9.22 27.91
N LYS A 213 2.69 8.41 28.29
CA LYS A 213 3.84 8.14 27.42
C LYS A 213 3.42 7.40 26.14
N ARG A 214 2.47 6.47 26.20
CA ARG A 214 1.95 5.78 25.02
C ARG A 214 1.18 6.71 24.10
N ALA A 215 0.36 7.61 24.65
CA ALA A 215 -0.32 8.64 23.87
C ALA A 215 0.70 9.56 23.18
N SER A 216 1.75 9.99 23.89
CA SER A 216 2.86 10.77 23.33
C SER A 216 3.58 10.04 22.20
N LEU A 217 3.90 8.75 22.36
CA LEU A 217 4.56 7.92 21.34
C LEU A 217 3.66 7.58 20.15
N LEU A 218 2.33 7.60 20.33
CA LEU A 218 1.39 7.53 19.21
C LEU A 218 1.42 8.84 18.42
N LYS A 219 1.43 9.98 19.12
CA LYS A 219 1.44 11.32 18.54
C LYS A 219 2.74 11.65 17.79
N LYS A 220 3.90 11.24 18.29
CA LYS A 220 5.23 11.58 17.72
C LYS A 220 6.02 10.33 17.32
N ASP A 221 6.46 10.27 16.07
CA ASP A 221 7.33 9.21 15.55
C ASP A 221 8.50 9.79 14.74
N SER A 222 9.73 9.35 14.99
CA SER A 222 10.93 9.89 14.34
C SER A 222 11.10 9.48 12.87
N VAL A 223 10.40 8.44 12.42
CA VAL A 223 10.46 7.98 11.02
C VAL A 223 9.19 8.40 10.27
N HIS A 224 8.03 8.18 10.89
CA HIS A 224 6.73 8.41 10.24
C HIS A 224 6.10 9.75 10.61
N GLY A 225 6.87 10.66 11.21
CA GLY A 225 6.42 11.97 11.63
C GLY A 225 5.32 11.97 12.70
N ASP A 226 4.70 13.13 12.85
CA ASP A 226 3.58 13.31 13.76
C ASP A 226 2.33 12.59 13.26
N PHE A 227 1.47 12.16 14.19
CA PHE A 227 0.17 11.60 13.87
C PHE A 227 -0.76 12.68 13.34
N GLU A 228 -1.32 12.45 12.15
CA GLU A 228 -2.33 13.31 11.54
C GLU A 228 -3.68 13.14 12.24
N GLY A 229 -3.94 14.00 13.24
CA GLY A 229 -5.20 14.02 13.95
C GLY A 229 -5.07 14.36 15.43
N THR A 230 -6.09 13.99 16.21
CA THR A 230 -6.15 14.27 17.64
C THR A 230 -5.80 13.03 18.44
N VAL A 231 -5.05 13.24 19.52
CA VAL A 231 -4.73 12.21 20.53
C VAL A 231 -4.89 12.84 21.90
N SER A 232 -5.79 12.30 22.70
CA SER A 232 -5.94 12.58 24.13
C SER A 232 -5.97 11.27 24.91
N PHE A 233 -5.96 11.35 26.23
CA PHE A 233 -6.08 10.17 27.09
C PHE A 233 -6.84 10.49 28.36
N ASP A 234 -7.44 9.46 28.94
CA ASP A 234 -8.15 9.48 30.22
C ASP A 234 -7.53 8.42 31.13
N SER A 235 -6.90 8.90 32.21
CA SER A 235 -6.21 8.06 33.19
C SER A 235 -7.17 7.21 34.02
N ASP A 236 -8.36 7.72 34.34
CA ASP A 236 -9.31 7.04 35.23
C ASP A 236 -9.88 5.80 34.53
N SER A 237 -10.20 5.95 33.25
CA SER A 237 -10.65 4.84 32.42
C SER A 237 -9.50 4.06 31.76
N SER A 238 -8.23 4.50 31.87
CA SER A 238 -7.10 3.90 31.14
C SER A 238 -7.36 3.83 29.63
N THR A 239 -7.79 4.94 29.03
CA THR A 239 -8.20 5.02 27.62
C THR A 239 -7.34 6.03 26.86
N ILE A 240 -6.92 5.69 25.64
CA ILE A 240 -6.42 6.67 24.65
C ILE A 240 -7.58 6.97 23.70
N VAL A 241 -7.84 8.25 23.44
CA VAL A 241 -8.84 8.67 22.44
C VAL A 241 -8.10 9.26 21.25
N ALA A 242 -8.18 8.59 20.09
CA ALA A 242 -7.50 9.01 18.87
C ALA A 242 -8.53 9.25 17.76
N ASN A 243 -8.58 10.47 17.19
CA ASN A 243 -9.62 10.90 16.25
C ASN A 243 -11.05 10.57 16.72
N GLY A 244 -11.30 10.73 18.03
CA GLY A 244 -12.59 10.40 18.66
C GLY A 244 -12.82 8.91 18.91
N ASN A 245 -11.95 8.00 18.44
CA ASN A 245 -12.04 6.56 18.72
C ASN A 245 -11.49 6.23 20.12
N PRO A 246 -12.31 5.75 21.07
CA PRO A 246 -11.85 5.36 22.40
C PRO A 246 -11.19 3.98 22.37
N ILE A 247 -9.91 3.93 22.76
CA ILE A 247 -9.08 2.73 22.74
C ILE A 247 -8.66 2.39 24.17
N ARG A 248 -9.16 1.27 24.70
CA ARG A 248 -8.84 0.82 26.06
C ARG A 248 -7.41 0.32 26.14
N ILE A 249 -6.65 0.76 27.14
CA ILE A 249 -5.34 0.17 27.47
C ILE A 249 -5.54 -0.88 28.55
N ILE A 250 -5.32 -2.13 28.19
CA ILE A 250 -5.45 -3.29 29.08
C ILE A 250 -4.06 -3.69 29.54
N TYR A 251 -3.85 -3.75 30.85
CA TYR A 251 -2.57 -4.15 31.43
C TYR A 251 -2.60 -5.64 31.79
N ALA A 252 -1.80 -6.45 31.11
CA ALA A 252 -1.74 -7.89 31.31
C ALA A 252 -0.32 -8.44 31.12
N SER A 253 -0.01 -9.55 31.80
CA SER A 253 1.30 -10.20 31.72
C SER A 253 1.27 -11.45 30.83
N ALA A 254 0.13 -12.09 30.70
CA ALA A 254 -0.10 -13.24 29.83
C ALA A 254 -1.41 -13.05 29.02
N PRO A 255 -1.60 -13.80 27.92
CA PRO A 255 -2.85 -13.79 27.18
C PRO A 255 -4.05 -14.14 28.05
N GLU A 256 -3.95 -15.24 28.80
CA GLU A 256 -5.01 -15.78 29.66
C GLU A 256 -5.44 -14.88 30.82
N ASP A 257 -4.72 -13.79 31.10
CA ASP A 257 -5.09 -12.80 32.11
C ASP A 257 -6.21 -11.86 31.64
N VAL A 258 -6.61 -11.94 30.36
CA VAL A 258 -7.53 -10.97 29.73
C VAL A 258 -8.86 -11.60 29.37
N ASP A 259 -9.93 -11.06 29.95
CA ASP A 259 -11.30 -11.25 29.49
C ASP A 259 -11.73 -10.01 28.69
N TYR A 260 -11.87 -10.13 27.38
CA TYR A 260 -12.27 -9.01 26.53
C TYR A 260 -13.76 -8.69 26.65
N THR A 261 -14.59 -9.64 27.07
CA THR A 261 -16.04 -9.45 27.21
C THR A 261 -16.39 -8.48 28.33
N ALA A 262 -15.53 -8.39 29.36
CA ALA A 262 -15.60 -7.37 30.41
C ALA A 262 -15.53 -5.92 29.87
N TYR A 263 -15.03 -5.73 28.65
CA TYR A 263 -14.94 -4.44 27.96
C TYR A 263 -15.94 -4.30 26.79
N GLY A 264 -16.93 -5.20 26.70
CA GLY A 264 -17.92 -5.21 25.63
C GLY A 264 -17.31 -5.57 24.26
N ILE A 265 -16.33 -6.48 24.26
CA ILE A 265 -15.68 -7.01 23.05
C ILE A 265 -15.95 -8.52 23.01
N HIS A 266 -16.67 -8.99 22.00
CA HIS A 266 -17.19 -10.37 21.98
C HIS A 266 -16.67 -11.23 20.81
N ASP A 267 -16.28 -10.63 19.69
CA ASP A 267 -15.86 -11.33 18.46
C ASP A 267 -14.61 -10.70 17.84
N ALA A 268 -13.61 -10.33 18.64
CA ALA A 268 -12.47 -9.56 18.14
C ALA A 268 -11.47 -10.38 17.34
N ILE A 269 -10.81 -9.69 16.41
CA ILE A 269 -9.52 -10.13 15.86
C ILE A 269 -8.41 -9.59 16.78
N VAL A 270 -7.70 -10.49 17.45
CA VAL A 270 -6.51 -10.15 18.26
C VAL A 270 -5.27 -10.22 17.37
N VAL A 271 -4.53 -9.11 17.31
CA VAL A 271 -3.28 -9.00 16.56
C VAL A 271 -2.11 -9.05 17.52
N ASP A 272 -1.42 -10.20 17.60
CA ASP A 272 -0.18 -10.31 18.35
C ASP A 272 0.96 -9.66 17.57
N ASN A 273 1.33 -8.47 18.03
CA ASN A 273 2.44 -7.69 17.52
C ASN A 273 3.62 -7.60 18.50
N THR A 274 3.62 -8.42 19.56
CA THR A 274 4.77 -8.60 20.46
C THR A 274 5.84 -9.49 19.83
N GLY A 275 5.41 -10.48 19.03
CA GLY A 275 6.30 -11.50 18.48
C GLY A 275 6.85 -12.49 19.52
N ALA A 276 6.34 -12.46 20.75
CA ALA A 276 6.76 -13.35 21.83
C ALA A 276 6.13 -14.75 21.67
N PHE A 277 4.90 -14.83 21.17
CA PHE A 277 4.19 -16.09 20.94
C PHE A 277 4.29 -16.46 19.45
N ARG A 278 4.99 -17.55 19.15
CA ARG A 278 5.29 -17.92 17.75
C ARG A 278 4.86 -19.32 17.36
N THR A 279 4.51 -20.19 18.30
CA THR A 279 4.01 -21.54 17.99
C THR A 279 2.48 -21.55 18.00
N LYS A 280 1.88 -22.58 17.40
CA LYS A 280 0.42 -22.75 17.40
C LYS A 280 -0.12 -22.79 18.83
N GLU A 281 0.52 -23.55 19.71
CA GLU A 281 0.12 -23.75 21.11
C GLU A 281 0.19 -22.44 21.90
N ALA A 282 1.20 -21.60 21.60
CA ALA A 282 1.36 -20.31 22.23
C ALA A 282 0.28 -19.32 21.79
N LEU A 283 -0.08 -19.31 20.49
CA LEU A 283 -1.12 -18.44 19.94
C LEU A 283 -2.54 -18.91 20.33
N GLU A 284 -2.72 -20.22 20.54
CA GLU A 284 -3.98 -20.79 21.02
C GLU A 284 -4.40 -20.23 22.39
N ARG A 285 -3.43 -19.79 23.21
CA ARG A 285 -3.72 -19.08 24.47
C ARG A 285 -4.52 -17.80 24.25
N HIS A 286 -4.18 -17.02 23.21
CA HIS A 286 -4.99 -15.87 22.82
C HIS A 286 -6.38 -16.30 22.36
N ARG A 287 -6.45 -17.35 21.53
CA ARG A 287 -7.73 -17.81 20.94
C ARG A 287 -8.74 -18.27 21.99
N LYS A 288 -8.27 -18.81 23.11
CA LYS A 288 -9.08 -19.25 24.26
C LYS A 288 -9.55 -18.13 25.17
N CYS A 289 -9.04 -16.90 25.01
CA CYS A 289 -9.49 -15.77 25.83
C CYS A 289 -10.94 -15.40 25.46
N PRO A 290 -11.82 -15.13 26.45
CA PRO A 290 -13.19 -14.73 26.17
C PRO A 290 -13.23 -13.45 25.32
N GLY A 291 -14.05 -13.44 24.27
CA GLY A 291 -14.21 -12.31 23.34
C GLY A 291 -13.28 -12.33 22.12
N VAL A 292 -12.45 -13.37 21.95
CA VAL A 292 -11.57 -13.54 20.78
C VAL A 292 -12.20 -14.48 19.77
N LYS A 293 -12.27 -14.05 18.51
CA LYS A 293 -12.69 -14.88 17.37
C LYS A 293 -11.51 -15.39 16.56
N THR A 294 -10.54 -14.53 16.27
CA THR A 294 -9.40 -14.83 15.40
C THR A 294 -8.12 -14.23 15.98
N VAL A 295 -6.98 -14.89 15.78
CA VAL A 295 -5.66 -14.42 16.18
C VAL A 295 -4.78 -14.24 14.95
N VAL A 296 -4.09 -13.10 14.86
CA VAL A 296 -3.14 -12.78 13.78
C VAL A 296 -1.79 -12.44 14.38
N LEU A 297 -0.77 -13.22 14.05
CA LEU A 297 0.62 -12.97 14.42
C LEU A 297 1.30 -12.09 13.36
N THR A 298 1.89 -10.96 13.76
CA THR A 298 2.65 -10.07 12.85
C THR A 298 4.13 -10.48 12.72
N ALA A 299 4.38 -11.78 12.65
CA ALA A 299 5.71 -12.37 12.49
C ALA A 299 5.59 -13.79 11.91
N PRO A 300 6.67 -14.38 11.37
CA PRO A 300 6.67 -15.78 10.97
C PRO A 300 6.45 -16.71 12.17
N ALA A 301 5.48 -17.61 12.06
CA ALA A 301 5.25 -18.67 13.03
C ALA A 301 6.39 -19.71 13.03
N SER A 302 6.62 -20.32 14.19
CA SER A 302 7.57 -21.38 14.48
C SER A 302 6.84 -22.70 14.72
N GLY A 303 7.48 -23.84 14.44
CA GLY A 303 6.93 -25.17 14.77
C GLY A 303 5.86 -25.73 13.83
N GLY A 304 5.40 -24.96 12.83
CA GLY A 304 4.36 -25.42 11.88
C GLY A 304 2.93 -25.22 12.42
N GLY A 305 1.93 -25.65 11.65
CA GLY A 305 0.52 -25.66 12.10
C GLY A 305 -0.23 -24.33 12.11
N VAL A 306 0.44 -23.22 11.79
CA VAL A 306 -0.17 -21.89 11.63
C VAL A 306 -0.05 -21.45 10.17
N PRO A 307 -1.18 -21.29 9.44
CA PRO A 307 -1.15 -20.83 8.06
C PRO A 307 -0.52 -19.43 7.92
N THR A 308 0.41 -19.31 6.98
CA THR A 308 1.03 -18.04 6.62
C THR A 308 0.32 -17.45 5.41
N VAL A 309 -0.19 -16.23 5.56
CA VAL A 309 -0.95 -15.51 4.53
C VAL A 309 -0.18 -14.27 4.10
N VAL A 310 0.05 -14.16 2.79
CA VAL A 310 0.56 -12.97 2.11
C VAL A 310 -0.61 -12.38 1.32
N ALA A 311 -1.06 -11.20 1.73
CA ALA A 311 -2.24 -10.55 1.15
C ALA A 311 -2.09 -10.41 -0.37
N GLY A 312 -3.14 -10.72 -1.12
CA GLY A 312 -3.15 -10.63 -2.58
C GLY A 312 -2.47 -11.81 -3.32
N VAL A 313 -1.80 -12.72 -2.60
CA VAL A 313 -1.05 -13.82 -3.22
C VAL A 313 -1.74 -15.17 -2.99
N ASN A 314 -1.96 -15.53 -1.72
CA ASN A 314 -2.49 -16.82 -1.29
C ASN A 314 -3.65 -16.66 -0.30
N ASN A 315 -4.59 -15.76 -0.66
CA ASN A 315 -5.76 -15.44 0.17
C ASN A 315 -6.68 -16.65 0.40
N ASP A 316 -6.63 -17.63 -0.49
CA ASP A 316 -7.34 -18.92 -0.44
C ASP A 316 -6.99 -19.75 0.81
N ARG A 317 -5.89 -19.43 1.50
CA ARG A 317 -5.54 -20.04 2.79
C ARG A 317 -6.39 -19.60 3.96
N ILE A 318 -7.16 -18.52 3.80
CA ILE A 318 -8.13 -18.09 4.79
C ILE A 318 -9.34 -19.01 4.65
N THR A 319 -9.57 -19.84 5.67
CA THR A 319 -10.66 -20.81 5.69
C THR A 319 -11.56 -20.57 6.89
N ALA A 320 -12.80 -21.06 6.84
CA ALA A 320 -13.76 -20.88 7.92
C ALA A 320 -13.34 -21.57 9.23
N ASP A 321 -12.63 -22.71 9.11
CA ASP A 321 -12.25 -23.56 10.24
C ASP A 321 -10.93 -23.12 10.91
N GLU A 322 -10.14 -22.25 10.25
CA GLU A 322 -8.90 -21.73 10.82
C GLU A 322 -9.13 -20.36 11.48
N HIS A 323 -8.57 -20.21 12.67
CA HIS A 323 -8.73 -19.03 13.51
C HIS A 323 -7.40 -18.40 13.92
N ILE A 324 -6.26 -18.99 13.53
CA ILE A 324 -4.94 -18.48 13.87
C ILE A 324 -4.11 -18.36 12.60
N TYR A 325 -3.65 -17.14 12.31
CA TYR A 325 -2.92 -16.82 11.09
C TYR A 325 -1.60 -16.10 11.39
N SER A 326 -0.62 -16.28 10.51
CA SER A 326 0.61 -15.48 10.47
C SER A 326 0.58 -14.55 9.27
N ALA A 327 0.79 -13.25 9.50
CA ALA A 327 0.94 -12.23 8.45
C ALA A 327 2.36 -12.22 7.84
N ALA A 328 3.10 -13.34 7.95
CA ALA A 328 4.48 -13.49 7.50
C ALA A 328 5.45 -12.42 8.06
N SER A 329 6.57 -12.17 7.36
CA SER A 329 7.49 -11.06 7.64
C SER A 329 7.36 -9.95 6.60
N CYS A 330 7.90 -8.76 6.89
CA CYS A 330 8.02 -7.65 5.95
C CYS A 330 8.71 -8.07 4.64
N THR A 331 9.88 -8.71 4.71
CA THR A 331 10.61 -9.20 3.52
C THR A 331 9.79 -10.23 2.74
N THR A 332 9.06 -11.14 3.41
CA THR A 332 8.22 -12.13 2.71
C THR A 332 7.12 -11.45 1.92
N ASN A 333 6.42 -10.49 2.54
CA ASN A 333 5.37 -9.72 1.87
C ASN A 333 5.92 -8.92 0.68
N ALA A 334 7.13 -8.37 0.79
CA ALA A 334 7.74 -7.59 -0.29
C ALA A 334 8.13 -8.44 -1.51
N ILE A 335 8.71 -9.63 -1.30
CA ILE A 335 9.29 -10.41 -2.40
C ILE A 335 8.32 -11.39 -3.06
N VAL A 336 7.39 -11.96 -2.30
CA VAL A 336 6.50 -13.02 -2.78
C VAL A 336 5.63 -12.57 -3.97
N PRO A 337 5.00 -11.37 -3.96
CA PRO A 337 4.21 -10.90 -5.10
C PRO A 337 5.02 -10.83 -6.39
N ILE A 338 6.24 -10.25 -6.34
CA ILE A 338 7.11 -10.13 -7.52
C ILE A 338 7.58 -11.51 -7.99
N LEU A 339 8.01 -12.38 -7.07
CA LEU A 339 8.48 -13.72 -7.41
C LEU A 339 7.38 -14.58 -8.05
N LYS A 340 6.16 -14.51 -7.54
CA LYS A 340 5.00 -15.17 -8.15
C LYS A 340 4.80 -14.69 -9.58
N LEU A 341 4.74 -13.37 -9.78
CA LEU A 341 4.53 -12.77 -11.09
C LEU A 341 5.64 -13.15 -12.09
N LEU A 342 6.91 -13.05 -11.69
CA LEU A 342 8.03 -13.42 -12.56
C LEU A 342 8.05 -14.91 -12.87
N HIS A 343 7.68 -15.77 -11.91
CA HIS A 343 7.56 -17.21 -12.13
C HIS A 343 6.46 -17.55 -13.14
N GLU A 344 5.29 -16.93 -13.01
CA GLU A 344 4.18 -17.09 -13.96
C GLU A 344 4.55 -16.56 -15.37
N THR A 345 5.39 -15.52 -15.45
CA THR A 345 5.76 -14.87 -16.72
C THR A 345 6.85 -15.62 -17.49
N CYS A 346 7.94 -16.01 -16.83
CA CYS A 346 9.13 -16.57 -17.50
C CYS A 346 9.65 -17.87 -16.88
N GLY A 347 9.02 -18.35 -15.80
CA GLY A 347 9.50 -19.48 -15.01
C GLY A 347 10.81 -19.17 -14.30
N VAL A 348 10.88 -19.36 -12.98
CA VAL A 348 12.16 -19.27 -12.25
C VAL A 348 12.83 -20.64 -12.24
N GLU A 349 14.06 -20.74 -12.74
CA GLU A 349 14.90 -21.95 -12.72
C GLU A 349 15.68 -22.05 -11.40
N SER A 350 16.35 -20.96 -11.04
CA SER A 350 17.08 -20.82 -9.78
C SER A 350 17.26 -19.34 -9.43
N GLY A 351 17.61 -19.04 -8.18
CA GLY A 351 17.85 -17.65 -7.80
C GLY A 351 18.40 -17.46 -6.40
N HIS A 352 18.79 -16.21 -6.15
CA HIS A 352 19.25 -15.73 -4.86
C HIS A 352 18.50 -14.45 -4.49
N ILE A 353 18.08 -14.36 -3.24
CA ILE A 353 17.44 -13.18 -2.67
C ILE A 353 18.42 -12.58 -1.66
N GLU A 354 18.90 -11.37 -1.93
CA GLU A 354 19.63 -10.58 -0.94
C GLU A 354 18.71 -9.47 -0.43
N THR A 355 18.70 -9.20 0.87
CA THR A 355 18.00 -8.02 1.40
C THR A 355 18.96 -7.09 2.12
N VAL A 356 19.06 -5.86 1.61
CA VAL A 356 19.68 -4.75 2.29
C VAL A 356 18.63 -4.14 3.19
N HIS A 357 18.69 -4.46 4.47
CA HIS A 357 17.59 -4.23 5.39
C HIS A 357 17.98 -3.20 6.45
N SER A 358 17.13 -2.21 6.69
CA SER A 358 17.26 -1.31 7.85
C SER A 358 17.42 -2.07 9.16
N PHE A 359 18.10 -1.46 10.12
CA PHE A 359 18.16 -2.05 11.45
C PHE A 359 16.78 -2.06 12.11
N THR A 360 16.61 -2.90 13.13
CA THR A 360 15.35 -3.02 13.88
C THR A 360 15.64 -3.04 15.38
N ASN A 361 14.59 -3.00 16.20
CA ASN A 361 14.70 -3.05 17.67
C ASN A 361 15.39 -4.31 18.23
N ASP A 362 15.57 -5.36 17.41
CA ASP A 362 16.35 -6.57 17.77
C ASP A 362 17.87 -6.28 17.84
N GLN A 363 18.35 -5.21 17.20
CA GLN A 363 19.76 -4.85 17.19
C GLN A 363 20.09 -3.80 18.24
N HIS A 364 21.35 -3.79 18.69
CA HIS A 364 21.81 -2.89 19.73
C HIS A 364 22.38 -1.59 19.16
N LEU A 365 22.22 -0.49 19.90
CA LEU A 365 22.87 0.78 19.58
C LEU A 365 24.38 0.76 19.83
N VAL A 366 24.81 -0.01 20.83
CA VAL A 366 26.21 -0.21 21.22
C VAL A 366 26.53 -1.69 21.28
N ASP A 367 27.82 -2.04 21.18
CA ASP A 367 28.26 -3.43 21.18
C ASP A 367 27.84 -4.15 22.47
N GLY A 368 27.22 -5.33 22.34
CA GLY A 368 26.72 -6.12 23.47
C GLY A 368 26.38 -7.56 23.12
N MET A 369 25.95 -8.33 24.13
CA MET A 369 25.65 -9.75 24.00
C MET A 369 24.32 -9.99 23.29
N HIS A 370 24.33 -10.81 22.24
CA HIS A 370 23.13 -11.14 21.47
C HIS A 370 23.15 -12.60 21.01
N LYS A 371 21.99 -13.26 20.96
CA LYS A 371 21.85 -14.69 20.56
C LYS A 371 22.41 -14.96 19.15
N LYS A 372 22.30 -13.96 18.26
CA LYS A 372 22.97 -13.94 16.96
C LYS A 372 24.20 -13.04 17.06
N SER A 373 25.39 -13.62 17.15
CA SER A 373 26.66 -12.95 17.45
C SER A 373 26.83 -11.58 16.76
N ARG A 374 26.71 -11.52 15.42
CA ARG A 374 26.94 -10.29 14.66
C ARG A 374 25.93 -9.17 14.94
N ARG A 375 24.70 -9.49 15.37
CA ARG A 375 23.65 -8.50 15.68
C ARG A 375 23.85 -7.79 17.01
N GLY A 376 24.76 -8.29 17.84
CA GLY A 376 25.18 -7.60 19.07
C GLY A 376 26.08 -6.41 18.79
N ARG A 377 26.60 -6.26 17.56
CA ARG A 377 27.40 -5.09 17.15
C ARG A 377 26.50 -3.88 16.87
N SER A 378 27.02 -2.68 17.11
CA SER A 378 26.30 -1.41 16.94
C SER A 378 25.62 -1.29 15.57
N ALA A 379 24.29 -1.17 15.58
CA ALA A 379 23.45 -1.10 14.39
C ALA A 379 23.68 0.15 13.55
N ALA A 380 23.99 1.28 14.18
CA ALA A 380 24.17 2.58 13.52
C ALA A 380 25.53 2.74 12.83
N LEU A 381 26.46 1.79 13.02
CA LEU A 381 27.83 1.90 12.53
C LEU A 381 28.25 0.76 11.58
N ASN A 382 27.44 -0.31 11.46
CA ASN A 382 27.87 -1.52 10.79
C ASN A 382 26.89 -2.00 9.72
N MET A 383 27.46 -2.57 8.65
CA MET A 383 26.76 -3.50 7.78
C MET A 383 26.87 -4.91 8.37
N VAL A 384 25.74 -5.55 8.71
CA VAL A 384 25.72 -6.80 9.48
C VAL A 384 25.12 -7.94 8.65
N PRO A 385 25.93 -8.86 8.09
CA PRO A 385 25.43 -10.02 7.37
C PRO A 385 24.74 -11.01 8.31
N THR A 386 23.54 -11.48 7.94
CA THR A 386 22.71 -12.37 8.73
C THR A 386 21.87 -13.30 7.84
N GLU A 387 21.57 -14.49 8.34
CA GLU A 387 20.64 -15.40 7.69
C GLU A 387 19.20 -14.85 7.70
N THR A 388 18.45 -15.17 6.66
CA THR A 388 17.03 -14.84 6.52
C THR A 388 16.21 -16.09 6.20
N GLY A 389 14.97 -16.13 6.69
CA GLY A 389 14.01 -17.18 6.38
C GLY A 389 13.27 -16.97 5.05
N ALA A 390 13.64 -15.96 4.27
CA ALA A 390 12.90 -15.53 3.08
C ALA A 390 12.68 -16.65 2.06
N ALA A 391 13.71 -17.42 1.69
CA ALA A 391 13.56 -18.53 0.75
C ALA A 391 12.55 -19.60 1.23
N LYS A 392 12.62 -19.99 2.52
CA LYS A 392 11.66 -20.94 3.12
C LYS A 392 10.25 -20.36 3.15
N ALA A 393 10.11 -19.06 3.37
CA ALA A 393 8.81 -18.38 3.38
C ALA A 393 8.21 -18.28 1.97
N VAL A 394 9.03 -18.01 0.95
CA VAL A 394 8.61 -18.04 -0.46
C VAL A 394 8.13 -19.43 -0.83
N ALA A 395 8.90 -20.48 -0.55
CA ALA A 395 8.49 -21.87 -0.82
C ALA A 395 7.16 -22.24 -0.15
N LYS A 396 6.87 -21.66 1.03
CA LYS A 396 5.57 -21.85 1.68
C LYS A 396 4.45 -21.07 1.00
N ALA A 397 4.70 -19.89 0.44
CA ALA A 397 3.68 -19.05 -0.18
C ALA A 397 3.42 -19.41 -1.64
N VAL A 398 4.46 -19.84 -2.35
CA VAL A 398 4.49 -20.24 -3.77
C VAL A 398 5.24 -21.59 -3.85
N PRO A 399 4.54 -22.72 -3.68
CA PRO A 399 5.16 -24.06 -3.62
C PRO A 399 6.04 -24.42 -4.82
N GLU A 400 5.73 -23.87 -6.00
CA GLU A 400 6.48 -24.06 -7.24
C GLU A 400 7.93 -23.52 -7.17
N LEU A 401 8.20 -22.63 -6.21
CA LEU A 401 9.53 -22.06 -5.93
C LEU A 401 10.29 -22.81 -4.82
N ALA A 402 9.78 -23.95 -4.35
CA ALA A 402 10.44 -24.74 -3.33
C ALA A 402 11.78 -25.30 -3.82
N GLY A 403 12.84 -25.11 -3.03
CA GLY A 403 14.17 -25.67 -3.28
C GLY A 403 15.03 -24.96 -4.31
N ILE A 404 14.50 -23.97 -5.05
CA ILE A 404 15.25 -23.29 -6.13
C ILE A 404 15.82 -21.93 -5.74
N LEU A 405 15.46 -21.41 -4.56
CA LEU A 405 15.89 -20.11 -4.05
C LEU A 405 16.80 -20.24 -2.83
N THR A 406 17.87 -19.47 -2.82
CA THR A 406 18.67 -19.18 -1.61
C THR A 406 18.40 -17.75 -1.14
N ALA A 407 18.71 -17.44 0.13
CA ALA A 407 18.52 -16.08 0.63
C ALA A 407 19.49 -15.68 1.75
N SER A 408 19.94 -14.43 1.72
CA SER A 408 20.69 -13.77 2.79
C SER A 408 20.20 -12.33 3.01
N ALA A 409 20.71 -11.73 4.08
CA ALA A 409 20.40 -10.35 4.44
C ALA A 409 21.64 -9.63 4.96
N ILE A 410 21.73 -8.34 4.68
CA ILE A 410 22.68 -7.41 5.28
C ILE A 410 21.88 -6.32 5.99
N ARG A 411 22.07 -6.18 7.31
CA ARG A 411 21.50 -5.03 8.04
C ARG A 411 22.35 -3.80 7.82
N VAL A 412 21.75 -2.64 7.56
CA VAL A 412 22.46 -1.39 7.29
C VAL A 412 22.05 -0.26 8.25
N PRO A 413 22.90 0.78 8.43
CA PRO A 413 22.63 1.94 9.28
C PRO A 413 21.52 2.90 8.81
N THR A 414 20.39 2.39 8.31
CA THR A 414 19.18 3.18 8.03
C THR A 414 18.07 2.79 9.01
N PRO A 415 17.28 3.76 9.51
CA PRO A 415 16.25 3.49 10.53
C PRO A 415 14.98 2.84 9.96
N ASN A 416 14.74 3.00 8.66
CA ASN A 416 13.61 2.41 7.96
C ASN A 416 13.87 2.36 6.45
N VAL A 417 13.00 1.63 5.75
CA VAL A 417 13.04 1.30 4.33
C VAL A 417 14.21 0.39 3.97
N SER A 418 13.83 -0.76 3.43
CA SER A 418 14.73 -1.83 3.03
C SER A 418 14.61 -2.09 1.54
N MET A 419 15.57 -2.80 0.98
CA MET A 419 15.57 -3.23 -0.41
C MET A 419 15.72 -4.75 -0.48
N ALA A 420 14.97 -5.37 -1.39
CA ALA A 420 15.19 -6.73 -1.84
C ALA A 420 15.84 -6.72 -3.23
N LEU A 421 16.86 -7.55 -3.40
CA LEU A 421 17.51 -7.82 -4.67
C LEU A 421 17.15 -9.25 -5.06
N LEU A 422 16.37 -9.39 -6.14
CA LEU A 422 15.95 -10.68 -6.67
C LEU A 422 16.84 -11.02 -7.86
N ILE A 423 17.83 -11.88 -7.65
CA ILE A 423 18.77 -12.32 -8.68
C ILE A 423 18.30 -13.69 -9.17
N LEU A 424 17.67 -13.72 -10.34
CA LEU A 424 16.95 -14.88 -10.84
C LEU A 424 17.52 -15.34 -12.18
N ARG A 425 17.48 -16.64 -12.40
CA ARG A 425 17.70 -17.28 -13.69
C ARG A 425 16.35 -17.76 -14.24
N PRO A 426 15.90 -17.26 -15.39
CA PRO A 426 14.62 -17.66 -15.98
C PRO A 426 14.73 -19.00 -16.72
N LYS A 427 13.63 -19.76 -16.78
CA LYS A 427 13.53 -20.98 -17.58
C LYS A 427 13.35 -20.63 -19.06
N SER A 428 12.35 -19.79 -19.36
CA SER A 428 12.05 -19.28 -20.70
C SER A 428 13.09 -18.25 -21.11
N ARG A 429 13.77 -18.49 -22.24
CA ARG A 429 14.85 -17.65 -22.76
C ARG A 429 14.71 -17.48 -24.28
N PRO A 430 15.10 -16.33 -24.85
CA PRO A 430 15.62 -15.13 -24.17
C PRO A 430 14.54 -14.37 -23.41
N VAL A 431 14.92 -13.64 -22.36
CA VAL A 431 14.02 -12.69 -21.68
C VAL A 431 14.24 -11.29 -22.23
N VAL A 432 13.16 -10.64 -22.65
CA VAL A 432 13.17 -9.28 -23.17
C VAL A 432 12.89 -8.29 -22.04
N ALA A 433 13.80 -7.34 -21.83
CA ALA A 433 13.68 -6.33 -20.76
C ALA A 433 12.37 -5.53 -20.85
N ASP A 434 12.00 -5.11 -22.06
CA ASP A 434 10.76 -4.37 -22.31
C ASP A 434 9.50 -5.14 -21.93
N ASP A 435 9.50 -6.46 -22.10
CA ASP A 435 8.35 -7.30 -21.73
C ASP A 435 8.23 -7.39 -20.21
N LEU A 436 9.34 -7.58 -19.49
CA LEU A 436 9.32 -7.55 -18.02
C LEU A 436 8.95 -6.18 -17.45
N TYR A 437 9.46 -5.10 -18.05
CA TYR A 437 9.06 -3.73 -17.70
C TYR A 437 7.54 -3.59 -17.77
N ARG A 438 6.97 -3.99 -18.91
CA ARG A 438 5.52 -3.95 -19.16
C ARG A 438 4.73 -4.81 -18.18
N THR A 439 5.19 -6.04 -17.91
CA THR A 439 4.54 -6.94 -16.95
C THR A 439 4.54 -6.37 -15.53
N LEU A 440 5.69 -5.88 -15.04
CA LEU A 440 5.82 -5.35 -13.68
C LEU A 440 5.05 -4.04 -13.51
N LYS A 441 5.14 -3.14 -14.51
CA LYS A 441 4.38 -1.88 -14.51
C LYS A 441 2.87 -2.16 -14.60
N GLY A 442 2.45 -3.05 -15.50
CA GLY A 442 1.04 -3.47 -15.62
C GLY A 442 0.48 -4.07 -14.33
N ALA A 443 1.24 -4.94 -13.65
CA ALA A 443 0.85 -5.52 -12.36
C ALA A 443 0.72 -4.49 -11.22
N SER A 444 1.37 -3.33 -11.34
CA SER A 444 1.22 -2.24 -10.36
C SER A 444 -0.08 -1.44 -10.52
N ILE A 445 -0.72 -1.55 -11.69
CA ILE A 445 -1.91 -0.76 -12.06
C ILE A 445 -3.16 -1.65 -12.11
N ALA A 446 -3.01 -2.90 -12.54
CA ALA A 446 -4.11 -3.81 -12.85
C ALA A 446 -3.92 -5.20 -12.22
N GLY A 447 -5.01 -5.97 -12.20
CA GLY A 447 -5.00 -7.34 -11.68
C GLY A 447 -4.90 -7.45 -10.16
N ALA A 448 -4.69 -8.67 -9.66
CA ALA A 448 -4.74 -8.98 -8.23
C ALA A 448 -3.59 -8.36 -7.41
N LEU A 449 -2.48 -8.00 -8.06
CA LEU A 449 -1.25 -7.53 -7.41
C LEU A 449 -1.13 -6.00 -7.36
N HIS A 450 -2.05 -5.23 -7.93
CA HIS A 450 -1.95 -3.75 -7.96
C HIS A 450 -1.89 -3.10 -6.56
N ASN A 451 -2.53 -3.71 -5.56
CA ASN A 451 -2.40 -3.24 -4.19
C ASN A 451 -1.04 -3.62 -3.58
N GLN A 452 -0.39 -4.66 -4.08
CA GLN A 452 0.84 -5.23 -3.52
C GLN A 452 2.10 -4.58 -4.11
N ILE A 453 2.17 -4.49 -5.44
CA ILE A 453 3.33 -4.03 -6.18
C ILE A 453 3.08 -2.59 -6.62
N ALA A 454 3.98 -1.69 -6.29
CA ALA A 454 4.12 -0.39 -6.95
C ALA A 454 5.35 -0.40 -7.87
N PHE A 455 5.47 0.60 -8.72
CA PHE A 455 6.52 0.71 -9.72
C PHE A 455 7.08 2.13 -9.74
N SER A 456 8.40 2.26 -9.78
CA SER A 456 9.12 3.54 -9.85
C SER A 456 9.98 3.59 -11.11
N GLU A 457 9.88 4.73 -11.80
CA GLU A 457 10.72 5.10 -12.94
C GLU A 457 11.63 6.30 -12.62
N ASP A 458 11.60 6.75 -11.36
CA ASP A 458 12.36 7.90 -10.90
C ASP A 458 13.85 7.53 -10.79
N PRO A 459 14.75 8.13 -11.60
CA PRO A 459 16.17 7.82 -11.57
C PRO A 459 16.87 8.28 -10.29
N ASP A 460 16.26 9.18 -9.52
CA ASP A 460 16.83 9.78 -8.31
C ASP A 460 16.30 9.11 -7.02
N ALA A 461 15.46 8.08 -7.15
CA ALA A 461 14.81 7.45 -6.01
C ALA A 461 15.79 6.75 -5.04
N VAL A 462 15.65 7.04 -3.75
CA VAL A 462 16.44 6.47 -2.65
C VAL A 462 15.57 6.03 -1.49
N SER A 463 16.16 5.40 -0.46
CA SER A 463 15.42 4.76 0.63
C SER A 463 14.42 5.68 1.33
N THR A 464 14.75 6.97 1.52
CA THR A 464 13.88 7.90 2.24
C THR A 464 12.59 8.24 1.49
N ASP A 465 12.59 8.13 0.17
CA ASP A 465 11.45 8.50 -0.67
C ASP A 465 10.30 7.48 -0.57
N PHE A 466 10.59 6.29 -0.02
CA PHE A 466 9.61 5.24 0.18
C PHE A 466 9.09 5.15 1.62
N VAL A 467 9.50 6.05 2.52
CA VAL A 467 8.98 6.10 3.89
C VAL A 467 7.49 6.37 3.86
N GLY A 468 6.71 5.57 4.59
CA GLY A 468 5.24 5.66 4.61
C GLY A 468 4.54 4.98 3.43
N SER A 469 5.29 4.40 2.49
CA SER A 469 4.71 3.61 1.39
C SER A 469 3.84 2.48 1.93
N ARG A 470 2.62 2.34 1.38
CA ARG A 470 1.63 1.32 1.78
C ARG A 470 1.65 0.08 0.88
N SER A 471 2.45 0.09 -0.18
CA SER A 471 2.66 -1.08 -1.04
C SER A 471 3.51 -2.12 -0.32
N ALA A 472 3.38 -3.39 -0.68
CA ALA A 472 4.24 -4.44 -0.14
C ALA A 472 5.67 -4.26 -0.65
N CYS A 473 5.82 -3.80 -1.89
CA CYS A 473 7.08 -3.43 -2.50
C CYS A 473 6.89 -2.37 -3.59
N VAL A 474 7.96 -1.67 -3.92
CA VAL A 474 8.06 -0.75 -5.05
C VAL A 474 9.22 -1.22 -5.93
N VAL A 475 8.94 -1.67 -7.15
CA VAL A 475 9.97 -2.05 -8.13
C VAL A 475 10.70 -0.79 -8.59
N ASP A 476 12.02 -0.79 -8.46
CA ASP A 476 12.89 0.26 -8.96
C ASP A 476 13.43 -0.16 -10.33
N TRP A 477 12.80 0.34 -11.39
CA TRP A 477 13.16 -0.07 -12.74
C TRP A 477 14.52 0.49 -13.20
N PRO A 478 14.85 1.78 -13.00
CA PRO A 478 16.17 2.31 -13.36
C PRO A 478 17.32 1.54 -12.70
N ALA A 479 17.10 1.03 -11.47
CA ALA A 479 18.09 0.22 -10.78
C ALA A 479 18.01 -1.29 -11.12
N SER A 480 17.03 -1.77 -11.87
CA SER A 480 16.89 -3.18 -12.25
C SER A 480 17.70 -3.51 -13.52
N ILE A 481 18.19 -4.74 -13.62
CA ILE A 481 19.04 -5.20 -14.73
C ILE A 481 18.44 -6.48 -15.31
N VAL A 482 18.19 -6.50 -16.61
CA VAL A 482 17.69 -7.67 -17.33
C VAL A 482 18.64 -7.99 -18.49
N SER A 483 19.07 -9.24 -18.57
CA SER A 483 19.81 -9.81 -19.71
C SER A 483 19.18 -11.14 -20.11
N ASP A 484 19.61 -11.70 -21.24
CA ASP A 484 19.00 -12.90 -21.86
C ASP A 484 18.75 -14.08 -20.90
N ASP A 485 19.66 -14.31 -19.96
CA ASP A 485 19.63 -15.43 -19.00
C ASP A 485 19.65 -15.00 -17.52
N ARG A 486 19.50 -13.70 -17.22
CA ARG A 486 19.56 -13.19 -15.85
C ARG A 486 18.63 -12.01 -15.64
N ILE A 487 17.88 -12.06 -14.56
CA ILE A 487 16.99 -11.00 -14.10
C ILE A 487 17.48 -10.54 -12.72
N VAL A 488 17.72 -9.25 -12.55
CA VAL A 488 18.03 -8.61 -11.28
C VAL A 488 17.00 -7.52 -11.02
N ILE A 489 15.96 -7.86 -10.25
CA ILE A 489 14.96 -6.86 -9.83
C ILE A 489 15.36 -6.27 -8.49
N LYS A 490 15.43 -4.95 -8.41
CA LYS A 490 15.56 -4.21 -7.15
C LYS A 490 14.18 -3.71 -6.74
N ALA A 491 13.79 -4.01 -5.50
CA ALA A 491 12.49 -3.64 -4.98
C ALA A 491 12.61 -3.05 -3.57
N TRP A 492 12.23 -1.79 -3.42
CA TRP A 492 12.13 -1.12 -2.14
C TRP A 492 10.91 -1.61 -1.37
N TYR A 493 10.99 -1.58 -0.04
CA TYR A 493 9.83 -1.75 0.81
C TYR A 493 10.02 -1.04 2.15
N ASP A 494 9.02 -0.27 2.55
CA ASP A 494 8.93 0.19 3.92
C ASP A 494 8.61 -1.00 4.82
N ASN A 495 9.63 -1.47 5.54
CA ASN A 495 9.52 -2.64 6.40
C ASN A 495 8.60 -2.44 7.62
N GLU A 496 8.10 -1.22 7.85
CA GLU A 496 7.17 -0.89 8.91
C GLU A 496 5.79 -0.51 8.37
N ALA A 497 5.68 0.55 7.56
CA ALA A 497 4.41 1.03 7.01
C ALA A 497 3.85 0.09 5.93
N GLY A 498 4.68 -0.33 4.97
CA GLY A 498 4.27 -1.24 3.89
C GLY A 498 3.85 -2.60 4.44
N TYR A 499 4.58 -3.10 5.45
CA TYR A 499 4.20 -4.31 6.18
C TYR A 499 2.90 -4.14 6.97
N SER A 500 2.75 -3.04 7.71
CA SER A 500 1.53 -2.77 8.48
C SER A 500 0.30 -2.68 7.57
N ALA A 501 0.44 -2.09 6.37
CA ALA A 501 -0.62 -2.08 5.37
C ALA A 501 -1.01 -3.50 4.91
N GLN A 502 -0.07 -4.44 4.80
CA GLN A 502 -0.37 -5.85 4.50
C GLN A 502 -1.13 -6.54 5.63
N VAL A 503 -0.76 -6.25 6.88
CA VAL A 503 -1.51 -6.73 8.05
C VAL A 503 -2.93 -6.18 7.99
N ILE A 504 -3.14 -4.89 7.75
CA ILE A 504 -4.49 -4.30 7.61
C ILE A 504 -5.29 -4.99 6.50
N ARG A 505 -4.68 -5.30 5.35
CA ARG A 505 -5.36 -6.02 4.26
C ARG A 505 -5.76 -7.44 4.66
N LEU A 506 -4.92 -8.15 5.40
CA LEU A 506 -5.28 -9.45 5.98
C LEU A 506 -6.45 -9.31 6.96
N LEU A 507 -6.43 -8.32 7.85
CA LEU A 507 -7.55 -8.04 8.77
C LEU A 507 -8.84 -7.74 8.01
N GLN A 508 -8.77 -6.94 6.94
CA GLN A 508 -9.91 -6.67 6.09
C GLN A 508 -10.48 -7.95 5.48
N ARG A 509 -9.63 -8.88 5.01
CA ARG A 509 -10.11 -10.16 4.48
C ARG A 509 -10.73 -11.04 5.56
N LEU A 510 -10.10 -11.14 6.74
CA LEU A 510 -10.64 -11.90 7.87
C LEU A 510 -11.97 -11.33 8.40
N ALA A 511 -12.17 -10.02 8.24
CA ALA A 511 -13.40 -9.33 8.57
C ALA A 511 -14.45 -9.38 7.44
N GLY A 512 -14.20 -10.06 6.32
CA GLY A 512 -15.15 -10.11 5.19
C GLY A 512 -15.24 -8.81 4.37
N LEU A 513 -14.28 -7.91 4.48
CA LEU A 513 -14.26 -6.62 3.77
C LEU A 513 -13.63 -6.79 2.38
N VAL A 514 -14.43 -7.35 1.46
CA VAL A 514 -14.07 -7.46 0.04
C VAL A 514 -14.85 -6.44 -0.77
N PHE A 515 -14.11 -5.45 -1.28
CA PHE A 515 -14.64 -4.43 -2.18
C PHE A 515 -14.43 -4.87 -3.63
N PRO A 516 -15.45 -4.77 -4.48
CA PRO A 516 -15.26 -4.83 -5.93
C PRO A 516 -14.59 -3.54 -6.43
N ASP A 517 -13.79 -3.67 -7.50
CA ASP A 517 -13.10 -2.57 -8.16
C ASP A 517 -13.86 -2.15 -9.43
N TYR A 518 -14.07 -0.85 -9.61
CA TYR A 518 -14.61 -0.27 -10.84
C TYR A 518 -13.70 0.87 -11.36
N PRO A 519 -13.41 0.92 -12.68
CA PRO A 519 -13.62 -0.16 -13.63
C PRO A 519 -12.70 -1.35 -13.29
N THR A 520 -13.10 -2.55 -13.69
CA THR A 520 -12.17 -3.68 -13.71
C THR A 520 -11.21 -3.46 -14.86
N ILE A 521 -9.91 -3.36 -14.56
CA ILE A 521 -8.86 -3.12 -15.55
C ILE A 521 -8.21 -4.45 -15.85
N ALA A 522 -8.33 -4.90 -17.09
CA ALA A 522 -7.61 -6.06 -17.54
C ALA A 522 -6.12 -5.71 -17.72
N PRO A 523 -5.18 -6.60 -17.34
CA PRO A 523 -3.74 -6.30 -17.36
C PRO A 523 -3.18 -5.90 -18.73
N ASP A 524 -3.83 -6.34 -19.80
CA ASP A 524 -3.48 -6.15 -21.21
C ASP A 524 -3.88 -4.78 -21.77
N VAL A 525 -4.90 -4.12 -21.20
CA VAL A 525 -5.40 -2.79 -21.66
C VAL A 525 -4.36 -1.67 -21.51
N LEU A 526 -3.32 -1.89 -20.70
CA LEU A 526 -2.24 -0.91 -20.46
C LEU A 526 -0.97 -1.19 -21.29
N LEU A 527 -1.00 -2.23 -22.12
CA LEU A 527 0.14 -2.68 -22.93
C LEU A 527 0.11 -2.18 -24.38
N THR A 528 -0.92 -1.45 -24.79
CA THR A 528 -0.97 -0.83 -26.12
C THR A 528 -0.01 0.36 -26.21
N PRO A 529 0.83 0.45 -27.26
CA PRO A 529 1.76 1.56 -27.41
C PRO A 529 1.02 2.84 -27.80
N LYS A 530 1.23 3.90 -27.00
CA LYS A 530 0.94 5.32 -27.30
C LYS A 530 -0.44 5.57 -27.89
N LEU A 531 -1.46 5.76 -27.05
CA LEU A 531 -2.48 6.74 -27.41
C LEU A 531 -1.77 8.10 -27.49
N LYS A 532 -2.05 8.88 -28.54
CA LYS A 532 -1.40 10.18 -28.75
C LYS A 532 -1.50 11.01 -27.45
N PRO A 533 -0.42 11.71 -27.03
CA PRO A 533 -0.51 12.63 -25.91
C PRO A 533 -1.69 13.57 -26.16
N ILE A 534 -2.46 13.88 -25.11
CA ILE A 534 -3.47 14.94 -25.16
C ILE A 534 -2.70 16.22 -25.51
N THR A 535 -2.65 16.55 -26.80
CA THR A 535 -1.98 17.73 -27.31
C THR A 535 -2.77 18.95 -26.88
N ALA A 536 -2.10 19.81 -26.10
CA ALA A 536 -2.47 21.16 -25.70
C ALA A 536 -3.81 21.28 -24.95
N MET A 537 -3.75 22.01 -23.82
CA MET A 537 -4.94 22.52 -23.14
C MET A 537 -5.76 23.35 -24.12
N ARG A 538 -6.83 22.78 -24.67
CA ARG A 538 -7.90 23.58 -25.25
C ARG A 538 -8.55 24.33 -24.10
N ALA A 539 -8.60 25.66 -24.22
CA ALA A 539 -9.22 26.55 -23.27
C ALA A 539 -10.61 26.01 -22.86
N VAL A 540 -10.82 25.91 -21.55
CA VAL A 540 -12.14 25.67 -20.96
C VAL A 540 -13.03 26.87 -21.33
N PRO A 541 -14.29 26.67 -21.78
CA PRO A 541 -15.22 27.77 -21.98
C PRO A 541 -15.41 28.56 -20.69
N ASP A 542 -15.44 29.88 -20.80
CA ASP A 542 -15.52 30.81 -19.67
C ASP A 542 -16.84 30.59 -18.90
N ILE A 543 -16.76 30.15 -17.65
CA ILE A 543 -17.92 30.08 -16.75
C ILE A 543 -18.01 31.43 -16.05
N GLY A 544 -18.61 32.42 -16.71
CA GLY A 544 -18.78 33.75 -16.12
C GLY A 544 -19.42 34.80 -17.02
N ALA A 545 -20.75 34.73 -17.21
CA ALA A 545 -21.63 35.88 -17.42
C ALA A 545 -23.10 35.42 -17.46
N ALA A 546 -23.70 35.23 -16.28
CA ALA A 546 -25.15 35.18 -16.12
C ALA A 546 -25.51 35.81 -14.76
N ALA A 547 -25.32 37.12 -14.69
CA ALA A 547 -25.89 37.98 -13.67
C ALA A 547 -25.92 39.41 -14.22
N GLU A 548 -26.90 39.68 -15.09
CA GLU A 548 -27.52 40.99 -15.32
C GLU A 548 -28.71 40.81 -16.28
N GLU A 549 -29.87 40.46 -15.71
CA GLU A 549 -31.16 41.11 -15.97
C GLU A 549 -32.06 40.95 -14.73
#